data_AF-A0A2J8MJQ2-F1
#
_entry.id   AF-A0A2J8MJQ2-F1
#
_cell.length_a   1.000
_cell.length_b   1.000
_cell.length_c   1.000
_cell.angle_alpha   90.00
_cell.angle_beta   90.00
_cell.angle_gamma   90.00
#
_symmetry.space_group_name_H-M   'P 1'
#
loop_
_entity.id
_entity.type
_entity.pdbx_description
1 polymer ?
#
loop_
_entity_poly.entity_id
_entity_poly.type
_entity_poly.pdbx_seq_one_letter_code
_entity_poly.pdbx_strand_id
1 'polypeptide(L)'
;EEITVGQLISHLQVSNQEIQTYAIALINALFLKAPEDKRQDMANAFAQKHLRSIILNHVIRGNRPIKTEMAHQLYVLQVLTFNLLEERMMTKMDPNDQAQRDIIFELRRIAFDAESDPSNAPGSGTEKRKAMYTKDYKMLGFTNHINPAMDFTQTPPGMLALDNMLYLAKVHQDTYIRIVLENSSREDKHECPFGRSAIELTKMLCEILQVGELPNEGRNDYHPMFFTHDRAFEELFGICIQLLNKTWKEMRATAEDFNKVSVSGLL
;
A
#
# COMPACT_ATOMS: atom_id res chain seq x y z
N GLU A 1 -6.85 -9.02 -29.81
CA GLU A 1 -8.20 -8.84 -30.38
C GLU A 1 -8.96 -10.16 -30.47
N GLU A 2 -8.30 -11.31 -30.68
CA GLU A 2 -8.99 -12.61 -30.82
C GLU A 2 -9.40 -13.30 -29.52
N ILE A 3 -8.76 -13.00 -28.38
CA ILE A 3 -9.04 -13.62 -27.08
C ILE A 3 -9.46 -12.55 -26.07
N THR A 4 -10.61 -12.75 -25.44
CA THR A 4 -11.09 -11.89 -24.35
C THR A 4 -10.55 -12.34 -23.00
N VAL A 5 -10.44 -11.39 -22.05
CA VAL A 5 -10.05 -11.67 -20.66
C VAL A 5 -10.94 -12.76 -20.02
N GLY A 6 -12.25 -12.71 -20.27
CA GLY A 6 -13.20 -13.68 -19.71
C GLY A 6 -12.99 -15.11 -20.25
N GLN A 7 -12.69 -15.26 -21.54
CA GLN A 7 -12.38 -16.57 -22.12
C GLN A 7 -11.12 -17.17 -21.48
N LEU A 8 -10.07 -16.37 -21.32
CA LEU A 8 -8.82 -16.84 -20.72
C LEU A 8 -8.99 -17.26 -19.26
N ILE A 9 -9.75 -16.48 -18.48
CA ILE A 9 -10.06 -16.80 -17.08
C ILE A 9 -10.92 -18.06 -16.95
N SER A 10 -11.83 -18.33 -17.90
CA SER A 10 -12.69 -19.53 -17.86
C SER A 10 -11.88 -20.84 -17.85
N HIS A 11 -10.69 -20.84 -18.47
CA HIS A 11 -9.78 -21.99 -18.48
C HIS A 11 -9.17 -22.29 -17.10
N LEU A 12 -9.25 -21.37 -16.13
CA LEU A 12 -8.81 -21.62 -14.76
C LEU A 12 -9.84 -22.42 -13.95
N GLN A 13 -11.09 -22.47 -14.40
CA GLN A 13 -12.19 -23.09 -13.67
C GLN A 13 -12.34 -24.60 -13.94
N VAL A 14 -11.53 -25.16 -14.83
CA VAL A 14 -11.49 -26.59 -15.13
C VAL A 14 -10.71 -27.36 -14.06
N SER A 15 -10.96 -28.66 -13.93
CA SER A 15 -10.22 -29.51 -12.96
C SER A 15 -8.83 -29.96 -13.44
N ASN A 16 -8.48 -29.72 -14.71
CA ASN A 16 -7.20 -30.08 -15.27
C ASN A 16 -6.14 -29.01 -14.96
N GLN A 17 -5.22 -29.35 -14.05
CA GLN A 17 -4.16 -28.45 -13.61
C GLN A 17 -3.19 -28.04 -14.73
N GLU A 18 -2.98 -28.88 -15.74
CA GLU A 18 -2.12 -28.52 -16.87
C GLU A 18 -2.73 -27.37 -17.68
N ILE A 19 -4.04 -27.41 -17.92
CA ILE A 19 -4.79 -26.31 -18.56
C ILE A 19 -4.71 -25.05 -17.69
N GLN A 20 -4.90 -25.17 -16.37
CA GLN A 20 -4.77 -24.03 -15.47
C GLN A 20 -3.36 -23.42 -15.53
N THR A 21 -2.31 -24.24 -15.54
CA THR A 21 -0.91 -23.77 -15.62
C THR A 21 -0.68 -23.00 -16.93
N TYR A 22 -1.09 -23.54 -18.07
CA TYR A 22 -0.92 -22.86 -19.35
C TYR A 22 -1.76 -21.58 -19.46
N ALA A 23 -2.96 -21.55 -18.85
CA ALA A 23 -3.77 -20.34 -18.80
C ALA A 23 -3.08 -19.23 -17.99
N ILE A 24 -2.55 -19.54 -16.80
CA ILE A 24 -1.79 -18.54 -16.01
C ILE A 24 -0.49 -18.14 -16.73
N ALA A 25 0.22 -19.08 -17.35
CA ALA A 25 1.42 -18.77 -18.12
C ALA A 25 1.15 -17.79 -19.27
N LEU A 26 0.03 -17.94 -19.97
CA LEU A 26 -0.39 -17.00 -21.00
C LEU A 26 -0.75 -15.63 -20.40
N ILE A 27 -1.46 -15.59 -19.27
CA ILE A 27 -1.74 -14.34 -18.54
C ILE A 27 -0.43 -13.63 -18.15
N ASN A 28 0.54 -14.36 -17.58
CA ASN A 28 1.85 -13.85 -17.21
C ASN A 28 2.61 -13.30 -18.42
N ALA A 29 2.59 -14.01 -19.55
CA ALA A 29 3.20 -13.55 -20.79
C ALA A 29 2.56 -12.25 -21.32
N LEU A 30 1.23 -12.11 -21.21
CA LEU A 30 0.53 -10.89 -21.58
C LEU A 30 0.96 -9.70 -20.69
N PHE A 31 1.05 -9.89 -19.38
CA PHE A 31 1.55 -8.85 -18.46
C PHE A 31 3.00 -8.46 -18.74
N LEU A 32 3.88 -9.44 -18.94
CA LEU A 32 5.31 -9.21 -19.24
C LEU A 32 5.52 -8.45 -20.54
N LYS A 33 4.70 -8.72 -21.57
CA LYS A 33 4.81 -8.08 -22.88
C LYS A 33 3.96 -6.83 -23.04
N ALA A 34 3.10 -6.52 -22.07
CA ALA A 34 2.30 -5.31 -22.08
C ALA A 34 3.20 -4.06 -21.99
N PRO A 35 2.97 -3.04 -22.84
CA PRO A 35 3.53 -1.72 -22.67
C PRO A 35 3.26 -1.18 -21.28
N GLU A 36 4.23 -0.46 -20.69
CA GLU A 36 4.18 0.04 -19.32
C GLU A 36 2.92 0.87 -19.06
N ASP A 37 2.57 1.76 -19.99
CA ASP A 37 1.38 2.61 -19.98
C ASP A 37 0.04 1.86 -20.03
N LYS A 38 0.06 0.55 -20.34
CA LYS A 38 -1.14 -0.30 -20.45
C LYS A 38 -1.22 -1.41 -19.42
N ARG A 39 -0.17 -1.63 -18.62
CA ARG A 39 -0.12 -2.71 -17.62
C ARG A 39 -1.21 -2.56 -16.57
N GLN A 40 -1.42 -1.34 -16.07
CA GLN A 40 -2.43 -1.07 -15.06
C GLN A 40 -3.85 -1.32 -15.58
N ASP A 41 -4.16 -0.88 -16.80
CA ASP A 41 -5.46 -1.12 -17.43
C ASP A 41 -5.72 -2.61 -17.67
N MET A 42 -4.70 -3.35 -18.10
CA MET A 42 -4.77 -4.80 -18.24
C MET A 42 -5.05 -5.47 -16.89
N ALA A 43 -4.33 -5.08 -15.83
CA ALA A 43 -4.54 -5.59 -14.48
C ALA A 43 -5.96 -5.34 -13.99
N ASN A 44 -6.46 -4.11 -14.20
CA ASN A 44 -7.83 -3.73 -13.85
C ASN A 44 -8.86 -4.59 -14.59
N ALA A 45 -8.65 -4.89 -15.88
CA ALA A 45 -9.55 -5.73 -16.66
C ALA A 45 -9.61 -7.17 -16.12
N PHE A 46 -8.48 -7.76 -15.73
CA PHE A 46 -8.43 -9.08 -15.09
C PHE A 46 -9.05 -9.08 -13.69
N ALA A 47 -8.80 -8.04 -12.89
CA ALA A 47 -9.36 -7.88 -11.56
C ALA A 47 -10.90 -7.76 -11.59
N GLN A 48 -11.44 -6.97 -12.52
CA GLN A 48 -12.90 -6.84 -12.74
C GLN A 48 -13.58 -8.16 -13.14
N LYS A 49 -12.81 -9.11 -13.67
CA LYS A 49 -13.28 -10.46 -14.01
C LYS A 49 -12.88 -11.50 -12.96
N HIS A 50 -12.56 -11.06 -11.74
CA HIS A 50 -12.36 -11.92 -10.58
C HIS A 50 -11.19 -12.89 -10.70
N LEU A 51 -10.15 -12.56 -11.48
CA LEU A 51 -8.97 -13.41 -11.68
C LEU A 51 -8.42 -13.95 -10.35
N ARG A 52 -8.17 -13.06 -9.38
CA ARG A 52 -7.60 -13.40 -8.08
C ARG A 52 -8.45 -14.44 -7.33
N SER A 53 -9.75 -14.19 -7.16
CA SER A 53 -10.63 -15.11 -6.43
C SER A 53 -10.82 -16.45 -7.17
N ILE A 54 -10.77 -16.44 -8.50
CA ILE A 54 -10.82 -17.67 -9.30
C ILE A 54 -9.55 -18.49 -9.08
N ILE A 55 -8.37 -17.88 -9.11
CA ILE A 55 -7.11 -18.55 -8.75
C ILE A 55 -7.18 -19.08 -7.32
N LEU A 56 -7.65 -18.27 -6.36
CA LEU A 56 -7.77 -18.70 -4.97
C LEU A 56 -8.63 -19.96 -4.83
N ASN A 57 -9.80 -20.01 -5.46
CA ASN A 57 -10.76 -21.10 -5.29
C ASN A 57 -10.43 -22.33 -6.13
N HIS A 58 -9.98 -22.16 -7.37
CA HIS A 58 -9.78 -23.27 -8.30
C HIS A 58 -8.35 -23.81 -8.34
N VAL A 59 -7.35 -23.02 -7.88
CA VAL A 59 -5.94 -23.42 -7.87
C VAL A 59 -5.44 -23.58 -6.44
N ILE A 60 -5.46 -22.50 -5.63
CA ILE A 60 -4.86 -22.50 -4.28
C ILE A 60 -5.64 -23.38 -3.31
N ARG A 61 -6.98 -23.30 -3.33
CA ARG A 61 -7.90 -24.13 -2.54
C ARG A 61 -8.47 -25.31 -3.35
N GLY A 62 -7.89 -25.60 -4.51
CA GLY A 62 -8.34 -26.69 -5.37
C GLY A 62 -8.13 -28.07 -4.73
N ASN A 63 -8.87 -29.06 -5.20
CA ASN A 63 -8.81 -30.44 -4.67
C ASN A 63 -7.48 -31.15 -4.96
N ARG A 64 -6.67 -30.65 -5.89
CA ARG A 64 -5.41 -31.25 -6.32
C ARG A 64 -4.23 -30.46 -5.72
N PRO A 65 -3.19 -31.13 -5.21
CA PRO A 65 -1.97 -30.47 -4.77
C PRO A 65 -1.36 -29.61 -5.90
N ILE A 66 -0.82 -28.45 -5.56
CA ILE A 66 -0.11 -27.59 -6.49
C ILE A 66 1.24 -28.24 -6.85
N LYS A 67 1.47 -28.43 -8.15
CA LYS A 67 2.75 -28.89 -8.70
C LYS A 67 3.72 -27.73 -8.90
N THR A 68 5.00 -28.05 -9.06
CA THR A 68 6.11 -27.10 -9.23
C THR A 68 5.85 -26.07 -10.31
N GLU A 69 5.36 -26.49 -11.48
CA GLU A 69 5.12 -25.60 -12.62
C GLU A 69 4.00 -24.58 -12.32
N MET A 70 2.94 -25.02 -11.63
CA MET A 70 1.88 -24.13 -11.19
C MET A 70 2.37 -23.17 -10.10
N ALA A 71 3.15 -23.66 -9.14
CA ALA A 71 3.76 -22.80 -8.10
C ALA A 71 4.64 -21.72 -8.72
N HIS A 72 5.44 -22.05 -9.74
CA HIS A 72 6.21 -21.09 -10.51
C HIS A 72 5.31 -20.03 -11.16
N GLN A 73 4.22 -20.43 -11.82
CA GLN A 73 3.30 -19.47 -12.45
C GLN A 73 2.61 -18.55 -11.44
N LEU A 74 2.30 -19.03 -10.23
CA LEU A 74 1.77 -18.21 -9.14
C LEU A 74 2.80 -17.22 -8.60
N TYR A 75 4.06 -17.65 -8.47
CA TYR A 75 5.17 -16.76 -8.13
C TYR A 75 5.34 -15.65 -9.17
N VAL A 76 5.43 -16.01 -10.46
CA VAL A 76 5.57 -15.04 -11.56
C VAL A 76 4.40 -14.05 -11.53
N LEU A 77 3.17 -14.53 -11.40
CA LEU A 77 1.99 -13.66 -11.33
C LEU A 77 2.05 -12.71 -10.13
N GLN A 78 2.49 -13.19 -8.97
CA GLN A 78 2.62 -12.38 -7.77
C GLN A 78 3.66 -11.26 -7.94
N VAL A 79 4.83 -11.57 -8.49
CA VAL A 79 5.87 -10.58 -8.82
C VAL A 79 5.32 -9.52 -9.78
N LEU A 80 4.66 -9.94 -10.87
CA LEU A 80 4.07 -9.02 -11.85
C LEU A 80 2.98 -8.14 -11.24
N THR A 81 2.21 -8.67 -10.28
CA THR A 81 1.18 -7.91 -9.56
C THR A 81 1.81 -6.88 -8.62
N PHE A 82 2.89 -7.22 -7.91
CA PHE A 82 3.62 -6.26 -7.09
C PHE A 82 4.28 -5.15 -7.90
N ASN A 83 4.77 -5.45 -9.10
CA ASN A 83 5.40 -4.45 -9.96
C ASN A 83 4.42 -3.39 -10.50
N LEU A 84 3.10 -3.60 -10.38
CA LEU A 84 2.11 -2.54 -10.64
C LEU A 84 2.25 -1.37 -9.64
N LEU A 85 2.86 -1.60 -8.48
CA LEU A 85 3.10 -0.57 -7.47
C LEU A 85 4.34 0.28 -7.79
N GLU A 86 5.24 -0.18 -8.67
CA GLU A 86 6.54 0.45 -8.94
C GLU A 86 6.40 1.88 -9.46
N GLU A 87 5.46 2.12 -10.38
CA GLU A 87 5.21 3.46 -10.93
C GLU A 87 4.90 4.46 -9.81
N ARG A 88 3.98 4.09 -8.90
CA ARG A 88 3.60 4.93 -7.76
C ARG A 88 4.71 5.04 -6.73
N MET A 89 5.49 3.97 -6.53
CA MET A 89 6.65 3.94 -5.64
C MET A 89 7.74 4.93 -6.08
N MET A 90 7.92 5.09 -7.39
CA MET A 90 8.93 5.95 -8.01
C MET A 90 8.39 7.32 -8.42
N THR A 91 7.09 7.57 -8.29
CA THR A 91 6.47 8.88 -8.53
C THR A 91 6.72 9.80 -7.34
N LYS A 92 7.45 10.89 -7.57
CA LYS A 92 7.59 11.98 -6.60
C LYS A 92 6.31 12.81 -6.55
N MET A 93 5.90 13.22 -5.37
CA MET A 93 4.86 14.24 -5.24
C MET A 93 5.32 15.57 -5.85
N ASP A 94 4.45 16.26 -6.56
CA ASP A 94 4.66 17.67 -6.92
C ASP A 94 4.10 18.56 -5.79
N PRO A 95 4.94 19.28 -5.03
CA PRO A 95 4.48 20.15 -3.95
C PRO A 95 3.65 21.35 -4.43
N ASN A 96 3.64 21.66 -5.73
CA ASN A 96 2.85 22.74 -6.31
C ASN A 96 1.50 22.26 -6.84
N ASP A 97 1.32 20.96 -7.07
CA ASP A 97 0.07 20.38 -7.52
C ASP A 97 -0.98 20.42 -6.39
N GLN A 98 -2.05 21.18 -6.64
CA GLN A 98 -3.13 21.34 -5.68
C GLN A 98 -3.88 20.03 -5.43
N ALA A 99 -4.12 19.22 -6.46
CA ALA A 99 -4.90 17.99 -6.33
C ALA A 99 -4.15 16.95 -5.47
N GLN A 100 -2.82 16.88 -5.61
CA GLN A 100 -2.01 16.00 -4.75
C GLN A 100 -1.97 16.51 -3.30
N ARG A 101 -1.86 17.83 -3.11
CA ARG A 101 -1.92 18.45 -1.78
C ARG A 101 -3.27 18.26 -1.09
N ASP A 102 -4.36 18.22 -1.84
CA ASP A 102 -5.70 17.98 -1.30
C ASP A 102 -5.82 16.59 -0.64
N ILE A 103 -5.02 15.61 -1.07
CA ILE A 103 -4.95 14.29 -0.42
C ILE A 103 -4.37 14.41 1.01
N ILE A 104 -3.29 15.17 1.18
CA ILE A 104 -2.71 15.41 2.52
C ILE A 104 -3.68 16.22 3.38
N PHE A 105 -4.38 17.18 2.78
CA PHE A 105 -5.41 17.93 3.48
C PHE A 105 -6.55 17.01 3.95
N GLU A 106 -6.96 16.05 3.13
CA GLU A 106 -7.99 15.07 3.49
C GLU A 106 -7.54 14.14 4.62
N LEU A 107 -6.28 13.70 4.64
CA LEU A 107 -5.71 12.96 5.78
C LEU A 107 -5.85 13.75 7.09
N ARG A 108 -5.39 15.01 7.08
CA ARG A 108 -5.54 15.93 8.21
C ARG A 108 -6.99 16.08 8.64
N ARG A 109 -7.89 16.29 7.68
CA ARG A 109 -9.32 16.49 7.94
C ARG A 109 -9.92 15.26 8.63
N ILE A 110 -9.61 14.06 8.15
CA ILE A 110 -10.10 12.80 8.76
C ILE A 110 -9.59 12.64 10.20
N ALA A 111 -8.33 13.01 10.47
CA ALA A 111 -7.73 12.84 11.79
C ALA A 111 -8.24 13.83 12.85
N PHE A 112 -8.42 15.12 12.48
CA PHE A 112 -8.64 16.18 13.47
C PHE A 112 -9.98 16.93 13.33
N ASP A 113 -10.61 16.92 12.15
CA ASP A 113 -11.85 17.68 11.94
C ASP A 113 -13.11 16.90 12.34
N ALA A 114 -13.00 15.65 12.83
CA ALA A 114 -14.10 14.96 13.49
C ALA A 114 -14.43 15.55 14.88
N GLU A 115 -13.48 16.26 15.50
CA GLU A 115 -13.61 16.88 16.84
C GLU A 115 -13.59 18.42 16.80
N SER A 116 -13.49 19.05 15.63
CA SER A 116 -13.40 20.51 15.56
C SER A 116 -14.77 21.18 15.83
N ASP A 117 -14.84 21.81 17.00
CA ASP A 117 -15.93 22.66 17.49
C ASP A 117 -16.37 23.67 16.39
N PRO A 118 -17.67 23.96 16.17
CA PRO A 118 -18.19 24.81 15.09
C PRO A 118 -17.67 26.26 15.06
N SER A 119 -16.81 26.62 16.01
CA SER A 119 -16.11 27.90 16.15
C SER A 119 -15.14 28.26 15.00
N ASN A 120 -14.92 27.37 14.02
CA ASN A 120 -14.28 27.69 12.74
C ASN A 120 -15.20 28.54 11.84
N ALA A 121 -15.67 29.67 12.38
CA ALA A 121 -16.42 30.67 11.66
C ALA A 121 -15.56 31.28 10.53
N PRO A 122 -16.16 31.82 9.46
CA PRO A 122 -15.44 32.33 8.27
C PRO A 122 -14.53 33.55 8.52
N GLY A 123 -14.33 33.98 9.77
CA GLY A 123 -13.58 35.18 10.17
C GLY A 123 -12.20 34.95 10.78
N SER A 124 -11.73 33.69 10.94
CA SER A 124 -10.35 33.43 11.39
C SER A 124 -9.35 33.87 10.33
N GLY A 125 -8.47 34.82 10.65
CA GLY A 125 -7.41 35.31 9.76
C GLY A 125 -6.57 34.18 9.14
N THR A 126 -6.16 34.37 7.90
CA THR A 126 -5.39 33.39 7.09
C THR A 126 -4.14 32.88 7.79
N GLU A 127 -3.48 33.71 8.60
CA GLU A 127 -2.30 33.33 9.39
C GLU A 127 -2.62 32.36 10.53
N LYS A 128 -3.73 32.55 11.25
CA LYS A 128 -4.17 31.62 12.31
C LYS A 128 -4.46 30.24 11.75
N ARG A 129 -5.07 30.18 10.56
CA ARG A 129 -5.36 28.91 9.86
C ARG A 129 -4.09 28.19 9.41
N LYS A 130 -3.11 28.92 8.88
CA LYS A 130 -1.80 28.36 8.52
C LYS A 130 -1.07 27.78 9.74
N ALA A 131 -1.05 28.51 10.86
CA ALA A 131 -0.43 28.03 12.10
C ALA A 131 -1.09 26.74 12.63
N MET A 132 -2.43 26.66 12.56
CA MET A 132 -3.18 25.44 12.90
C MET A 132 -2.76 24.27 12.02
N TYR A 133 -2.72 24.45 10.69
CA TYR A 133 -2.32 23.38 9.78
C TYR A 133 -0.90 22.88 10.02
N THR A 134 0.05 23.79 10.28
CA THR A 134 1.42 23.41 10.64
C THR A 134 1.48 22.60 11.93
N LYS A 135 0.67 22.95 12.94
CA LYS A 135 0.56 22.16 14.17
C LYS A 135 0.00 20.76 13.88
N ASP A 136 -1.04 20.68 13.06
CA ASP A 136 -1.68 19.40 12.74
C ASP A 136 -0.76 18.49 11.93
N TYR A 137 0.01 19.02 10.99
CA TYR A 137 1.02 18.23 10.25
C TYR A 137 2.17 17.78 11.14
N LYS A 138 2.53 18.56 12.16
CA LYS A 138 3.45 18.11 13.21
C LYS A 138 2.83 16.98 14.04
N MET A 139 1.57 17.10 14.44
CA MET A 139 0.84 16.07 15.19
C MET A 139 0.63 14.77 14.38
N LEU A 140 0.49 14.88 13.06
CA LEU A 140 0.50 13.75 12.13
C LEU A 140 1.89 13.10 12.00
N GLY A 141 2.95 13.72 12.52
CA GLY A 141 4.30 13.15 12.48
C GLY A 141 4.99 13.28 11.12
N PHE A 142 4.62 14.26 10.28
CA PHE A 142 5.42 14.62 9.11
C PHE A 142 6.73 15.28 9.54
N THR A 143 7.79 15.16 8.75
CA THR A 143 9.08 15.81 8.99
C THR A 143 9.00 17.28 8.62
N ASN A 144 8.46 17.62 7.43
CA ASN A 144 8.23 18.99 7.03
C ASN A 144 6.83 19.46 7.44
N HIS A 145 6.71 20.01 8.65
CA HIS A 145 5.41 20.47 9.19
C HIS A 145 4.82 21.68 8.43
N ILE A 146 5.66 22.45 7.73
CA ILE A 146 5.21 23.63 6.97
C ILE A 146 4.65 23.20 5.61
N ASN A 147 5.32 22.25 4.96
CA ASN A 147 4.90 21.70 3.68
C ASN A 147 5.13 20.17 3.65
N PRO A 148 4.16 19.37 4.14
CA PRO A 148 4.30 17.90 4.22
C PRO A 148 4.41 17.23 2.85
N ALA A 149 4.05 17.91 1.76
CA ALA A 149 4.26 17.39 0.40
C ALA A 149 5.75 17.09 0.11
N MET A 150 6.66 17.82 0.78
CA MET A 150 8.10 17.61 0.63
C MET A 150 8.55 16.20 1.08
N ASP A 151 7.86 15.60 2.04
CA ASP A 151 8.21 14.27 2.56
C ASP A 151 7.99 13.17 1.50
N PHE A 152 7.07 13.40 0.54
CA PHE A 152 6.75 12.48 -0.56
C PHE A 152 7.56 12.74 -1.84
N THR A 153 8.55 13.64 -1.80
CA THR A 153 9.49 13.87 -2.91
C THR A 153 10.63 12.86 -2.94
N GLN A 154 10.79 12.08 -1.87
CA GLN A 154 11.75 10.98 -1.78
C GLN A 154 11.16 9.71 -2.38
N THR A 155 11.95 9.04 -3.22
CA THR A 155 11.58 7.81 -3.92
C THR A 155 12.71 6.80 -3.79
N PRO A 156 12.44 5.56 -3.34
CA PRO A 156 11.16 5.08 -2.79
C PRO A 156 10.83 5.73 -1.42
N PRO A 157 9.55 5.76 -0.97
CA PRO A 157 8.37 5.16 -1.62
C PRO A 157 7.48 6.15 -2.38
N GLY A 158 7.85 7.43 -2.47
CA GLY A 158 7.12 8.43 -3.22
C GLY A 158 5.63 8.50 -2.88
N MET A 159 4.82 8.62 -3.93
CA MET A 159 3.38 8.75 -3.81
C MET A 159 2.67 7.46 -3.34
N LEU A 160 3.30 6.28 -3.45
CA LEU A 160 2.71 5.03 -2.94
C LEU A 160 2.46 5.09 -1.42
N ALA A 161 3.33 5.76 -0.67
CA ALA A 161 3.10 5.96 0.77
C ALA A 161 1.87 6.83 1.05
N LEU A 162 1.63 7.85 0.21
CA LEU A 162 0.45 8.69 0.33
C LEU A 162 -0.83 7.90 0.01
N ASP A 163 -0.78 7.03 -1.01
CA ASP A 163 -1.88 6.14 -1.36
C ASP A 163 -2.22 5.18 -0.21
N ASN A 164 -1.22 4.59 0.43
CA ASN A 164 -1.35 3.72 1.60
C ASN A 164 -1.97 4.45 2.80
N MET A 165 -1.49 5.65 3.12
CA MET A 165 -2.06 6.48 4.19
C MET A 165 -3.53 6.79 3.93
N LEU A 166 -3.86 7.20 2.70
CA LEU A 166 -5.24 7.52 2.32
C LEU A 166 -6.14 6.28 2.37
N TYR A 167 -5.64 5.13 1.92
CA TYR A 167 -6.36 3.86 2.03
C TYR A 167 -6.70 3.56 3.50
N LEU A 168 -5.72 3.63 4.40
CA LEU A 168 -5.95 3.41 5.82
C LEU A 168 -6.98 4.39 6.39
N ALA A 169 -6.85 5.68 6.07
CA ALA A 169 -7.76 6.72 6.56
C ALA A 169 -9.20 6.56 6.04
N LYS A 170 -9.39 6.02 4.83
CA LYS A 170 -10.70 5.86 4.19
C LYS A 170 -11.37 4.53 4.48
N VAL A 171 -10.60 3.44 4.51
CA VAL A 171 -11.11 2.06 4.64
C VAL A 171 -11.13 1.63 6.10
N HIS A 172 -10.10 1.99 6.87
CA HIS A 172 -9.95 1.64 8.28
C HIS A 172 -9.85 2.90 9.15
N GLN A 173 -10.82 3.81 8.97
CA GLN A 173 -10.82 5.15 9.56
C GLN A 173 -10.59 5.14 11.09
N ASP A 174 -11.26 4.25 11.82
CA ASP A 174 -11.10 4.14 13.28
C ASP A 174 -9.67 3.78 13.68
N THR A 175 -9.02 2.90 12.91
CA THR A 175 -7.61 2.54 13.12
C THR A 175 -6.70 3.72 12.86
N TYR A 176 -6.93 4.45 11.76
CA TYR A 176 -6.15 5.65 11.42
C TYR A 176 -6.26 6.71 12.53
N ILE A 177 -7.48 7.09 12.90
CA ILE A 177 -7.76 8.11 13.93
C ILE A 177 -7.10 7.70 15.25
N ARG A 178 -7.29 6.44 15.69
CA ARG A 178 -6.69 5.94 16.93
C ARG A 178 -5.16 6.07 16.92
N ILE A 179 -4.49 5.65 15.85
CA ILE A 179 -3.02 5.74 15.75
C ILE A 179 -2.55 7.19 15.83
N VAL A 180 -3.20 8.10 15.11
CA VAL A 180 -2.81 9.52 15.10
C VAL A 180 -3.06 10.16 16.46
N LEU A 181 -4.26 10.01 17.02
CA LEU A 181 -4.63 10.68 18.28
C LEU A 181 -3.80 10.17 19.46
N GLU A 182 -3.60 8.85 19.59
CA GLU A 182 -2.79 8.25 20.67
C GLU A 182 -1.33 8.73 20.69
N ASN A 183 -0.78 9.11 19.53
CA ASN A 183 0.59 9.62 19.43
C ASN A 183 0.66 11.15 19.47
N SER A 184 -0.40 11.84 19.06
CA SER A 184 -0.45 13.30 19.07
C SER A 184 -0.71 13.91 20.45
N SER A 185 -1.35 13.15 21.36
CA SER A 185 -1.65 13.59 22.73
C SER A 185 -0.47 13.40 23.70
N ARG A 186 0.64 12.84 23.24
CA ARG A 186 1.82 12.59 24.05
C ARG A 186 2.74 13.80 24.04
N GLU A 187 3.00 14.34 25.22
CA GLU A 187 3.98 15.43 25.40
C GLU A 187 5.39 14.90 25.73
N ASP A 188 5.56 13.57 25.82
CA ASP A 188 6.86 12.93 26.03
C ASP A 188 7.51 12.56 24.70
N LYS A 189 8.84 12.34 24.72
CA LYS A 189 9.70 12.02 23.57
C LYS A 189 9.47 10.62 22.95
N HIS A 190 8.36 9.98 23.28
CA HIS A 190 8.06 8.58 22.98
C HIS A 190 6.90 8.43 21.99
N GLU A 191 6.44 9.52 21.40
CA GLU A 191 5.46 9.53 20.32
C GLU A 191 6.00 8.84 19.06
N CYS A 192 5.18 8.00 18.44
CA CYS A 192 5.48 7.42 17.14
C CYS A 192 4.98 8.38 16.03
N PRO A 193 5.86 8.97 15.20
CA PRO A 193 5.46 9.93 14.18
C PRO A 193 4.78 9.23 13.00
N PHE A 194 3.45 9.22 12.93
CA PHE A 194 2.69 8.49 11.91
C PHE A 194 3.18 8.76 10.47
N GLY A 195 3.35 10.02 10.09
CA GLY A 195 3.80 10.45 8.77
C GLY A 195 5.12 9.80 8.36
N ARG A 196 6.16 9.99 9.18
CA ARG A 196 7.48 9.39 8.97
C ARG A 196 7.42 7.85 9.01
N SER A 197 6.70 7.27 9.97
CA SER A 197 6.57 5.81 10.13
C SER A 197 5.92 5.14 8.93
N ALA A 198 4.86 5.72 8.39
CA ALA A 198 4.14 5.17 7.26
C ALA A 198 4.92 5.27 5.94
N ILE A 199 5.70 6.35 5.74
CA ILE A 199 6.62 6.47 4.60
C ILE A 199 7.69 5.38 4.69
N GLU A 200 8.39 5.26 5.83
CA GLU A 200 9.44 4.24 5.98
C GLU A 200 8.87 2.81 5.88
N LEU A 201 7.71 2.56 6.50
CA LEU A 201 7.04 1.26 6.41
C LEU A 201 6.71 0.90 4.96
N THR A 202 6.19 1.83 4.17
CA THR A 202 5.87 1.55 2.77
C THR A 202 7.11 1.15 1.99
N LYS A 203 8.23 1.88 2.19
CA LYS A 203 9.51 1.54 1.58
C LYS A 203 9.97 0.13 1.99
N MET A 204 9.91 -0.19 3.28
CA MET A 204 10.33 -1.51 3.77
C MET A 204 9.45 -2.64 3.21
N LEU A 205 8.13 -2.43 3.11
CA LEU A 205 7.24 -3.41 2.48
C LEU A 205 7.60 -3.63 1.01
N CYS A 206 7.95 -2.58 0.27
CA CYS A 206 8.43 -2.71 -1.11
C CYS A 206 9.73 -3.52 -1.19
N GLU A 207 10.66 -3.31 -0.26
CA GLU A 207 11.92 -4.07 -0.19
C GLU A 207 11.68 -5.56 0.14
N ILE A 208 10.85 -5.83 1.15
CA ILE A 208 10.48 -7.21 1.55
C ILE A 208 9.78 -7.95 0.41
N LEU A 209 8.87 -7.28 -0.30
CA LEU A 209 8.09 -7.86 -1.40
C LEU A 209 8.79 -7.76 -2.75
N GLN A 210 9.98 -7.17 -2.81
CA GLN A 210 10.80 -7.05 -4.02
C GLN A 210 10.07 -6.36 -5.17
N VAL A 211 9.36 -5.27 -4.85
CA VAL A 211 8.65 -4.44 -5.86
C VAL A 211 9.67 -3.85 -6.84
N GLY A 212 9.43 -4.06 -8.14
CA GLY A 212 10.29 -3.61 -9.23
C GLY A 212 11.26 -4.69 -9.75
N GLU A 213 11.37 -5.84 -9.07
CA GLU A 213 12.21 -6.94 -9.52
C GLU A 213 11.53 -7.78 -10.60
N LEU A 214 12.30 -8.31 -11.54
CA LEU A 214 11.79 -9.22 -12.57
C LEU A 214 11.63 -10.64 -12.03
N PRO A 215 10.65 -11.42 -12.52
CA PRO A 215 10.47 -12.79 -12.07
C PRO A 215 11.63 -13.69 -12.51
N ASN A 216 12.28 -14.31 -11.54
CA ASN A 216 13.34 -15.32 -11.75
C ASN A 216 12.81 -16.71 -12.18
N GLU A 217 13.47 -17.36 -13.14
CA GLU A 217 13.07 -18.69 -13.68
C GLU A 217 13.15 -19.84 -12.65
N GLY A 218 13.95 -19.71 -11.59
CA GLY A 218 14.19 -20.78 -10.61
C GLY A 218 13.35 -20.70 -9.33
N ARG A 219 12.49 -19.69 -9.18
CA ARG A 219 11.71 -19.47 -7.94
C ARG A 219 10.28 -19.97 -8.06
N ASN A 220 9.79 -20.53 -6.97
CA ASN A 220 8.45 -21.13 -6.85
C ASN A 220 7.72 -20.66 -5.57
N ASP A 221 8.36 -19.82 -4.77
CA ASP A 221 7.85 -19.31 -3.52
C ASP A 221 6.91 -18.13 -3.77
N TYR A 222 5.70 -18.22 -3.24
CA TYR A 222 4.72 -17.14 -3.30
C TYR A 222 3.98 -17.07 -1.97
N HIS A 223 3.43 -15.91 -1.65
CA HIS A 223 2.65 -15.66 -0.44
C HIS A 223 1.15 -15.84 -0.73
N PRO A 224 0.49 -16.92 -0.26
CA PRO A 224 -0.91 -17.18 -0.61
C PRO A 224 -1.88 -16.11 -0.11
N MET A 225 -1.51 -15.37 0.94
CA MET A 225 -2.37 -14.32 1.53
C MET A 225 -2.71 -13.19 0.55
N PHE A 226 -1.83 -12.86 -0.40
CA PHE A 226 -2.13 -11.83 -1.41
C PHE A 226 -3.18 -12.25 -2.44
N PHE A 227 -3.48 -13.55 -2.52
CA PHE A 227 -4.59 -14.05 -3.33
C PHE A 227 -5.93 -13.99 -2.58
N THR A 228 -5.97 -13.50 -1.34
CA THR A 228 -7.21 -13.47 -0.52
C THR A 228 -7.94 -12.14 -0.51
N HIS A 229 -7.29 -11.03 -0.91
CA HIS A 229 -7.89 -9.69 -0.94
C HIS A 229 -7.49 -8.92 -2.21
N ASP A 230 -8.37 -8.05 -2.73
CA ASP A 230 -8.10 -7.28 -3.96
C ASP A 230 -7.10 -6.15 -3.74
N ARG A 231 -7.05 -5.61 -2.51
CA ARG A 231 -6.13 -4.55 -2.06
C ARG A 231 -5.18 -5.08 -0.99
N ALA A 232 -4.58 -6.24 -1.27
CA ALA A 232 -3.84 -6.99 -0.26
C ALA A 232 -2.57 -6.28 0.24
N PHE A 233 -1.92 -5.47 -0.59
CA PHE A 233 -0.76 -4.67 -0.19
C PHE A 233 -1.17 -3.57 0.81
N GLU A 234 -2.28 -2.88 0.56
CA GLU A 234 -2.76 -1.82 1.45
C GLU A 234 -3.33 -2.37 2.76
N GLU A 235 -3.97 -3.55 2.73
CA GLU A 235 -4.33 -4.28 3.95
C GLU A 235 -3.10 -4.69 4.77
N LEU A 236 -2.05 -5.19 4.10
CA LEU A 236 -0.78 -5.50 4.77
C LEU A 236 -0.17 -4.26 5.41
N PHE A 237 -0.14 -3.12 4.71
CA PHE A 237 0.29 -1.84 5.27
C PHE A 237 -0.50 -1.49 6.55
N GLY A 238 -1.83 -1.62 6.51
CA GLY A 238 -2.69 -1.34 7.67
C GLY A 238 -2.46 -2.25 8.87
N ILE A 239 -2.10 -3.51 8.64
CA ILE A 239 -1.69 -4.45 9.70
C ILE A 239 -0.31 -4.06 10.24
N CYS A 240 0.64 -3.83 9.35
CA CYS A 240 2.03 -3.52 9.70
C CYS A 240 2.18 -2.19 10.43
N ILE A 241 1.39 -1.15 10.12
CA ILE A 241 1.47 0.13 10.83
C ILE A 241 0.95 0.03 12.27
N GLN A 242 -0.05 -0.83 12.50
CA GLN A 242 -0.52 -1.14 13.86
C GLN A 242 0.55 -1.92 14.64
N LEU A 243 1.19 -2.90 13.99
CA LEU A 243 2.29 -3.66 14.58
C LEU A 243 3.46 -2.73 14.93
N LEU A 244 3.88 -1.86 14.00
CA LEU A 244 4.94 -0.88 14.22
C LEU A 244 4.63 0.01 15.42
N ASN A 245 3.41 0.55 15.51
CA ASN A 245 2.99 1.39 16.64
C ASN A 245 2.99 0.60 17.98
N LYS A 246 2.59 -0.67 17.95
CA LYS A 246 2.65 -1.55 19.12
C LYS A 246 4.09 -1.79 19.56
N THR A 247 4.96 -2.21 18.64
CA THR A 247 6.38 -2.48 18.91
C THR A 247 7.10 -1.23 19.41
N TRP A 248 6.80 -0.06 18.83
CA TRP A 248 7.32 1.23 19.30
C TRP A 248 7.04 1.48 20.78
N LYS A 249 5.80 1.24 21.21
CA LYS A 249 5.37 1.41 22.61
C LYS A 249 6.03 0.38 23.53
N GLU A 250 6.09 -0.89 23.11
CA GLU A 250 6.73 -1.97 23.87
C GLU A 250 8.22 -1.72 24.10
N MET A 251 8.91 -1.18 23.09
CA MET A 251 10.32 -0.80 23.19
C MET A 251 10.55 0.50 23.97
N ARG A 252 9.50 1.24 24.34
CA ARG A 252 9.59 2.62 24.86
C ARG A 252 10.50 3.47 23.99
N ALA A 253 10.37 3.31 22.68
CA ALA A 253 11.25 3.93 21.70
C ALA A 253 11.12 5.45 21.70
N THR A 254 12.17 6.11 21.22
CA THR A 254 12.18 7.55 20.94
C THR A 254 12.47 7.79 19.46
N ALA A 255 12.38 9.03 18.99
CA ALA A 255 12.71 9.39 17.60
C ALA A 255 14.12 8.94 17.14
N GLU A 256 15.07 8.76 18.08
CA GLU A 256 16.43 8.26 17.81
C GLU A 256 16.47 6.75 17.52
N ASP A 257 15.52 6.00 18.07
CA ASP A 257 15.43 4.54 17.90
C ASP A 257 14.67 4.13 16.64
N PHE A 258 14.18 5.11 15.86
CA PHE A 258 13.30 4.87 14.72
C PHE A 258 13.81 3.78 13.78
N ASN A 259 15.08 3.86 13.37
CA ASN A 259 15.68 2.86 12.47
C ASN A 259 15.75 1.46 13.10
N LYS A 260 15.92 1.36 14.42
CA LYS A 260 15.96 0.08 15.13
C LYS A 260 14.56 -0.55 15.21
N VAL A 261 13.56 0.26 15.54
CA VAL A 261 12.16 -0.20 15.65
C VAL A 261 11.62 -0.64 14.29
N SER A 262 11.91 0.12 13.22
CA SER A 262 11.46 -0.25 11.87
C SER A 262 11.94 -1.64 11.48
N VAL A 263 13.20 -1.98 11.78
CA VAL A 263 13.77 -3.30 11.47
C VAL A 263 13.21 -4.40 12.39
N SER A 264 13.09 -4.15 13.70
CA SER A 264 12.60 -5.15 14.67
C SER A 264 11.09 -5.36 14.67
N GLY A 265 10.31 -4.42 14.13
CA GLY A 265 8.85 -4.53 14.11
C GLY A 265 8.30 -5.36 12.94
N LEU A 266 9.13 -5.68 11.94
CA LEU A 266 8.71 -6.29 10.68
C LEU A 266 9.50 -7.56 10.31
N LEU A 267 10.60 -7.85 11.02
CA LEU A 267 11.36 -9.11 11.00
C LEU A 267 11.06 -9.95 12.23
#